data_AF-A0A511KKR9-F1
#
_entry.id   AF-A0A511KKR9-F1
#
_cell.length_a   1.000
_cell.length_b   1.000
_cell.length_c   1.000
_cell.angle_alpha   90.00
_cell.angle_beta   90.00
_cell.angle_gamma   90.00
#
_symmetry.space_group_name_H-M   'P 1'
#
loop_
_entity.id
_entity.type
_entity.pdbx_description
1 polymer ?
#
loop_
_entity_poly.entity_id
_entity_poly.type
_entity_poly.pdbx_seq_one_letter_code
_entity_poly.pdbx_strand_id
1 'polypeptide(L)'
;MSAETSITIPGIKVLASQDDTPWLKDSATSNNVGGHLRFNSHVNHITDELLTGLLDSRRKQYIGVHISRRSSTGRVSQETVDAFKAGVKQVQTDLAKRKSGLKGHLPVLFAASFDDPALLSKLAKLGWIYIHHGEWPTHARFGAWYPGVLDSVVLSRARGFAGTKESSFCSIAARLVETWNGGLSLVVEA
;
A
#
# COMPACT_ATOMS: atom_id res chain seq x y z
N MET A 1 -17.67 23.40 -17.82
CA MET A 1 -18.48 22.22 -18.16
C MET A 1 -17.53 21.03 -18.24
N SER A 2 -17.34 20.30 -17.13
CA SER A 2 -16.52 19.09 -17.10
C SER A 2 -17.46 17.89 -17.07
N ALA A 3 -17.25 16.95 -18.00
CA ALA A 3 -18.07 15.77 -18.17
C ALA A 3 -17.80 14.78 -17.02
N GLU A 4 -18.81 14.54 -16.17
CA GLU A 4 -18.82 13.44 -15.22
C GLU A 4 -18.94 12.12 -15.99
N THR A 5 -17.86 11.32 -16.00
CA THR A 5 -17.93 9.94 -16.52
C THR A 5 -18.39 9.03 -15.38
N SER A 6 -19.71 8.84 -15.29
CA SER A 6 -20.32 7.86 -14.39
C SER A 6 -20.12 6.45 -14.97
N ILE A 7 -19.23 5.65 -14.37
CA ILE A 7 -19.10 4.21 -14.66
C ILE A 7 -19.89 3.44 -13.61
N THR A 8 -20.93 2.72 -14.05
CA THR A 8 -21.76 1.89 -13.17
C THR A 8 -21.14 0.49 -13.06
N ILE A 9 -20.80 0.07 -11.84
CA ILE A 9 -20.43 -1.30 -11.48
C ILE A 9 -21.65 -1.94 -10.78
N PRO A 10 -22.06 -3.18 -11.08
CA PRO A 10 -23.08 -3.87 -10.28
C PRO A 10 -22.61 -3.99 -8.82
N GLY A 11 -23.28 -3.27 -7.92
CA GLY A 11 -23.07 -3.36 -6.46
C GLY A 11 -22.05 -2.40 -5.85
N ILE A 12 -21.34 -1.56 -6.64
CA ILE A 12 -20.41 -0.56 -6.09
C ILE A 12 -20.54 0.76 -6.85
N LYS A 13 -20.93 1.83 -6.14
CA LYS A 13 -20.92 3.20 -6.66
C LYS A 13 -19.62 3.88 -6.20
N VAL A 14 -18.59 3.90 -7.05
CA VAL A 14 -17.36 4.67 -6.77
C VAL A 14 -17.49 6.03 -7.43
N LEU A 15 -17.62 7.08 -6.61
CA LEU A 15 -17.50 8.46 -7.06
C LEU A 15 -16.04 8.87 -6.84
N ALA A 16 -15.24 8.89 -7.90
CA ALA A 16 -13.93 9.51 -7.88
C ALA A 16 -13.99 10.78 -8.72
N SER A 17 -14.25 11.91 -8.08
CA SER A 17 -13.99 13.23 -8.67
C SER A 17 -12.55 13.61 -8.34
N GLN A 18 -11.80 14.02 -9.37
CA GLN A 18 -10.62 14.85 -9.20
C GLN A 18 -11.11 16.14 -8.56
N ASP A 19 -10.63 16.44 -7.36
CA ASP A 19 -10.36 17.79 -6.86
C ASP A 19 -9.65 17.63 -5.52
N ASP A 20 -8.72 18.54 -5.22
CA ASP A 20 -7.99 18.59 -3.96
C ASP A 20 -8.97 18.49 -2.77
N THR A 21 -8.93 17.39 -2.00
CA THR A 21 -9.94 17.13 -0.95
C THR A 21 -9.41 17.33 0.48
N PRO A 22 -9.77 18.45 1.14
CA PRO A 22 -9.66 18.66 2.58
C PRO A 22 -10.45 17.67 3.45
N TRP A 23 -11.37 16.89 2.87
CA TRP A 23 -12.30 15.98 3.59
C TRP A 23 -11.67 14.72 4.17
N LEU A 24 -10.42 14.41 3.83
CA LEU A 24 -9.62 13.38 4.49
C LEU A 24 -9.08 13.83 5.85
N LYS A 25 -9.12 15.14 6.16
CA LYS A 25 -8.57 15.66 7.41
C LYS A 25 -9.51 15.65 8.60
N ASP A 26 -10.82 15.65 8.42
CA ASP A 26 -11.76 15.47 9.54
C ASP A 26 -13.16 15.13 9.02
N SER A 27 -13.62 13.89 9.24
CA SER A 27 -15.05 13.60 9.45
C SER A 27 -15.25 12.17 9.93
N ALA A 28 -16.20 11.98 10.86
CA ALA A 28 -16.65 10.69 11.37
C ALA A 28 -17.03 9.67 10.27
N THR A 29 -17.23 10.12 9.03
CA THR A 29 -17.46 9.33 7.82
C THR A 29 -16.26 8.45 7.42
N SER A 30 -15.02 8.93 7.58
CA SER A 30 -13.80 8.16 7.25
C SER A 30 -13.55 7.02 8.26
N ASN A 31 -13.98 7.20 9.52
CA ASN A 31 -13.96 6.14 10.53
C ASN A 31 -14.95 5.01 10.21
N ASN A 32 -16.08 5.34 9.58
CA ASN A 32 -17.07 4.33 9.19
C ASN A 32 -16.66 3.58 7.91
N VAL A 33 -16.14 4.21 6.86
CA VAL A 33 -15.89 3.49 5.60
C VAL A 33 -14.69 2.54 5.70
N GLY A 34 -13.58 2.98 6.30
CA GLY A 34 -12.36 2.15 6.42
C GLY A 34 -12.60 0.86 7.21
N GLY A 35 -13.41 0.92 8.27
CA GLY A 35 -13.76 -0.25 9.08
C GLY A 35 -14.65 -1.28 8.37
N HIS A 36 -15.45 -0.86 7.39
CA HIS A 36 -16.45 -1.70 6.71
C HIS A 36 -16.02 -2.15 5.31
N LEU A 37 -15.03 -1.51 4.68
CA LEU A 37 -14.46 -1.98 3.43
C LEU A 37 -13.94 -3.41 3.66
N ARG A 38 -14.30 -4.35 2.78
CA ARG A 38 -13.74 -5.71 2.78
C ARG A 38 -13.54 -6.11 1.34
N PHE A 39 -12.37 -6.69 1.05
CA PHE A 39 -12.15 -7.33 -0.24
C PHE A 39 -12.96 -8.62 -0.30
N ASN A 40 -13.42 -9.00 -1.50
CA ASN A 40 -14.16 -10.24 -1.68
C ASN A 40 -13.27 -11.47 -1.38
N SER A 41 -13.90 -12.63 -1.14
CA SER A 41 -13.20 -13.87 -0.77
C SER A 41 -12.20 -14.34 -1.83
N HIS A 42 -12.51 -14.13 -3.11
CA HIS A 42 -11.65 -14.52 -4.23
C HIS A 42 -10.33 -13.73 -4.25
N VAL A 43 -10.40 -12.40 -4.17
CA VAL A 43 -9.23 -11.52 -4.07
C VAL A 43 -8.42 -11.83 -2.82
N ASN A 44 -9.09 -12.09 -1.69
CA ASN A 44 -8.41 -12.47 -0.46
C ASN A 44 -7.65 -13.78 -0.58
N HIS A 45 -8.21 -14.77 -1.28
CA HIS A 45 -7.57 -16.06 -1.54
C HIS A 45 -6.32 -15.91 -2.43
N ILE A 46 -6.43 -15.15 -3.52
CA ILE A 46 -5.31 -14.84 -4.42
C ILE A 46 -4.20 -14.11 -3.66
N THR A 47 -4.57 -13.19 -2.76
CA THR A 47 -3.61 -12.49 -1.90
C THR A 47 -2.94 -13.43 -0.89
N ASP A 48 -3.67 -14.42 -0.36
CA ASP A 48 -3.10 -15.43 0.55
C ASP A 48 -2.04 -16.28 -0.17
N GLU A 49 -2.27 -16.65 -1.43
CA GLU A 49 -1.27 -17.34 -2.26
C GLU A 49 -0.05 -16.46 -2.51
N LEU A 50 -0.25 -15.21 -2.91
CA LEU A 50 0.83 -14.25 -3.14
C LEU A 50 1.68 -14.05 -1.87
N LEU A 51 1.05 -13.81 -0.72
CA LEU A 51 1.77 -13.66 0.56
C LEU A 51 2.50 -14.94 0.96
N THR A 52 1.93 -16.10 0.68
CA THR A 52 2.62 -17.38 0.96
C THR A 52 3.87 -17.51 0.08
N GLY A 53 3.80 -17.13 -1.20
CA GLY A 53 4.96 -17.12 -2.09
C GLY A 53 6.03 -16.09 -1.72
N LEU A 54 5.64 -14.91 -1.22
CA LEU A 54 6.56 -13.82 -0.87
C LEU A 54 7.18 -13.97 0.53
N LEU A 55 6.45 -14.54 1.49
CA LEU A 55 6.79 -14.52 2.91
C LEU A 55 6.88 -15.91 3.56
N ASP A 56 6.68 -16.98 2.79
CA ASP A 56 6.52 -18.38 3.23
C ASP A 56 5.28 -18.62 4.12
N SER A 57 4.47 -17.58 4.36
CA SER A 57 3.24 -17.69 5.15
C SER A 57 2.34 -16.46 4.98
N ARG A 58 1.07 -16.69 4.65
CA ARG A 58 0.02 -15.66 4.63
C ARG A 58 -0.24 -14.97 5.98
N ARG A 59 0.21 -15.56 7.09
CA ARG A 59 0.01 -15.01 8.45
C ARG A 59 1.21 -14.24 8.97
N LYS A 60 2.34 -14.26 8.26
CA LYS A 60 3.55 -13.55 8.66
C LYS A 60 3.26 -12.05 8.64
N GLN A 61 3.65 -11.35 9.70
CA GLN A 61 3.52 -9.91 9.77
C GLN A 61 4.65 -9.25 8.99
N TYR A 62 4.35 -8.11 8.36
CA TYR A 62 5.28 -7.35 7.52
C TYR A 62 4.95 -5.87 7.58
N ILE A 63 5.84 -5.06 7.02
CA ILE A 63 5.63 -3.65 6.72
C ILE A 63 5.34 -3.51 5.22
N GLY A 64 4.27 -2.80 4.89
CA GLY A 64 3.93 -2.45 3.51
C GLY A 64 4.54 -1.10 3.14
N VAL A 65 5.06 -0.99 1.92
CA VAL A 65 5.56 0.27 1.38
C VAL A 65 4.89 0.51 0.03
N HIS A 66 4.40 1.73 -0.19
CA HIS A 66 3.92 2.13 -1.51
C HIS A 66 4.62 3.40 -1.98
N ILE A 67 5.26 3.31 -3.13
CA ILE A 67 6.00 4.41 -3.74
C ILE A 67 5.26 4.82 -5.01
N SER A 68 4.70 6.04 -5.00
CA SER A 68 3.99 6.59 -6.14
C SER A 68 4.78 7.70 -6.83
N ARG A 69 4.81 7.68 -8.17
CA ARG A 69 5.51 8.67 -9.00
C ARG A 69 4.88 10.07 -8.92
N ARG A 70 3.60 10.21 -8.49
CA ARG A 70 2.91 11.52 -8.47
C ARG A 70 3.56 12.55 -7.52
N SER A 71 4.39 12.11 -6.57
CA SER A 71 5.15 12.97 -5.65
C SER A 71 6.50 13.44 -6.21
N SER A 72 7.08 12.70 -7.17
CA SER A 72 8.35 13.08 -7.78
C SER A 72 8.09 13.81 -9.11
N THR A 73 8.22 15.12 -9.14
CA THR A 73 8.14 15.96 -10.34
C THR A 73 9.21 15.65 -11.40
N GLY A 74 10.11 14.71 -11.14
CA GLY A 74 11.01 14.13 -12.13
C GLY A 74 12.05 13.27 -11.42
N ARG A 75 12.18 12.01 -11.84
CA ARG A 75 13.13 11.01 -11.33
C ARG A 75 13.14 10.86 -9.80
N VAL A 76 12.49 9.81 -9.32
CA VAL A 76 12.65 9.34 -7.94
C VAL A 76 14.17 9.17 -7.65
N SER A 77 14.69 9.95 -6.70
CA SER A 77 16.13 10.14 -6.48
C SER A 77 16.67 9.19 -5.40
N GLN A 78 17.99 9.23 -5.15
CA GLN A 78 18.56 8.52 -4.00
C GLN A 78 17.97 9.03 -2.68
N GLU A 79 17.60 10.32 -2.64
CA GLU A 79 16.95 10.94 -1.47
C GLU A 79 15.59 10.29 -1.20
N THR A 80 14.82 9.96 -2.25
CA THR A 80 13.57 9.23 -2.08
C THR A 80 13.80 7.85 -1.46
N VAL A 81 14.82 7.10 -1.92
CA VAL A 81 15.18 5.80 -1.33
C VAL A 81 15.51 5.97 0.15
N ASP A 82 16.29 7.00 0.49
CA ASP A 82 16.69 7.27 1.87
C ASP A 82 15.51 7.72 2.76
N ALA A 83 14.59 8.51 2.21
CA ALA A 83 13.36 8.94 2.87
C ALA A 83 12.46 7.75 3.21
N PHE A 84 12.23 6.84 2.25
CA PHE A 84 11.47 5.62 2.51
C PHE A 84 12.18 4.69 3.50
N LYS A 85 13.50 4.57 3.41
CA LYS A 85 14.29 3.78 4.38
C LYS A 85 14.17 4.34 5.80
N ALA A 86 14.27 5.66 5.95
CA ALA A 86 14.06 6.33 7.23
C ALA A 86 12.63 6.12 7.74
N GLY A 87 11.64 6.24 6.86
CA GLY A 87 10.24 6.04 7.20
C GLY A 87 9.93 4.62 7.69
N VAL A 88 10.44 3.60 7.00
CA VAL A 88 10.32 2.19 7.43
C VAL A 88 11.00 1.98 8.78
N LYS A 89 12.20 2.53 9.00
CA LYS A 89 12.91 2.43 10.28
C LYS A 89 12.11 3.07 11.42
N GLN A 90 11.46 4.21 11.16
CA GLN A 90 10.60 4.87 12.13
C GLN A 90 9.39 3.99 12.49
N VAL A 91 8.70 3.45 11.49
CA VAL A 91 7.57 2.52 11.69
C VAL A 91 7.99 1.29 12.50
N GLN A 92 9.13 0.68 12.18
CA GLN A 92 9.67 -0.45 12.95
C GLN A 92 9.95 -0.07 14.41
N THR A 93 10.58 1.09 14.63
CA THR A 93 10.92 1.59 15.95
C THR A 93 9.67 1.84 16.79
N ASP A 94 8.64 2.45 16.21
CA ASP A 94 7.41 2.75 16.94
C ASP A 94 6.53 1.52 17.16
N LEU A 95 6.55 0.53 16.26
CA LEU A 95 5.93 -0.76 16.49
C LEU A 95 6.59 -1.51 17.66
N ALA A 96 7.92 -1.46 17.78
CA ALA A 96 8.67 -2.12 18.85
C ALA A 96 8.37 -1.51 20.24
N LYS A 97 8.07 -0.22 20.31
CA LYS A 97 7.70 0.48 21.57
C LYS A 97 6.31 0.11 22.09
N ARG A 98 5.43 -0.48 21.28
CA ARG A 98 4.06 -0.82 21.71
C ARG A 98 4.06 -2.00 22.69
N LYS A 99 3.12 -2.00 23.65
CA LYS A 99 2.99 -3.03 24.71
C LYS A 99 2.87 -4.47 24.18
N SER A 100 2.39 -4.66 22.95
CA SER A 100 2.33 -5.97 22.27
C SER A 100 3.63 -6.37 21.57
N GLY A 101 4.73 -5.65 21.85
CA GLY A 101 6.10 -5.77 21.34
C GLY A 101 6.32 -6.89 20.34
N LEU A 102 6.23 -6.56 19.06
CA LEU A 102 6.64 -7.47 18.00
C LEU A 102 8.14 -7.71 18.13
N LYS A 103 8.52 -8.97 18.33
CA LYS A 103 9.93 -9.36 18.46
C LYS A 103 10.52 -9.50 17.06
N GLY A 104 11.53 -8.68 16.75
CA GLY A 104 12.31 -8.76 15.52
C GLY A 104 11.94 -7.74 14.45
N HIS A 105 12.83 -7.59 13.45
CA HIS A 105 12.58 -6.76 12.28
C HIS A 105 11.57 -7.45 11.37
N LEU A 106 10.43 -6.81 11.16
CA LEU A 106 9.43 -7.30 10.21
C LEU A 106 9.98 -7.18 8.77
N PRO A 107 9.75 -8.19 7.90
CA PRO A 107 10.07 -8.08 6.48
C PRO A 107 9.29 -6.91 5.85
N VAL A 108 9.84 -6.36 4.79
CA VAL A 108 9.27 -5.20 4.09
C VAL A 108 8.83 -5.64 2.71
N LEU A 109 7.56 -5.44 2.38
CA LEU A 109 7.00 -5.64 1.05
C LEU A 109 6.74 -4.28 0.43
N PHE A 110 7.12 -4.09 -0.83
CA PHE A 110 6.87 -2.82 -1.51
C PHE A 110 6.17 -2.99 -2.86
N ALA A 111 5.25 -2.07 -3.13
CA ALA A 111 4.61 -1.86 -4.43
C ALA A 111 5.01 -0.49 -4.99
N ALA A 112 5.15 -0.40 -6.30
CA ALA A 112 5.53 0.82 -6.99
C ALA A 112 4.54 1.12 -8.13
N SER A 113 4.16 2.39 -8.28
CA SER A 113 3.29 2.82 -9.39
C SER A 113 4.07 3.16 -10.68
N PHE A 114 5.32 2.74 -10.78
CA PHE A 114 6.24 3.05 -11.87
C PHE A 114 7.10 1.83 -12.21
N ASP A 115 7.59 1.83 -13.44
CA ASP A 115 8.51 0.81 -13.96
C ASP A 115 9.87 1.47 -14.22
N ASP A 116 10.70 1.55 -13.17
CA ASP A 116 12.08 2.02 -13.24
C ASP A 116 13.00 0.93 -12.65
N PRO A 117 13.55 0.05 -13.50
CA PRO A 117 14.33 -1.10 -13.04
C PRO A 117 15.54 -0.72 -12.18
N ALA A 118 16.19 0.43 -12.48
CA ALA A 118 17.37 0.86 -11.73
C ALA A 118 17.01 1.21 -10.29
N LEU A 119 15.88 1.88 -10.11
CA LEU A 119 15.37 2.24 -8.79
C LEU A 119 14.77 1.06 -8.04
N LEU A 120 13.98 0.22 -8.72
CA LEU A 120 13.43 -1.00 -8.13
C LEU A 120 14.56 -1.90 -7.61
N SER A 121 15.67 -1.99 -8.35
CA SER A 121 16.88 -2.69 -7.91
C SER A 121 17.51 -2.07 -6.67
N LYS A 122 17.59 -0.73 -6.56
CA LYS A 122 18.10 -0.06 -5.35
C LYS A 122 17.27 -0.38 -4.12
N LEU A 123 15.94 -0.39 -4.26
CA LEU A 123 15.02 -0.74 -3.17
C LEU A 123 15.12 -2.22 -2.79
N ALA A 124 15.19 -3.12 -3.77
CA ALA A 124 15.39 -4.54 -3.54
C ALA A 124 16.72 -4.85 -2.82
N LYS A 125 17.79 -4.09 -3.13
CA LYS A 125 19.10 -4.18 -2.44
C LYS A 125 19.03 -3.82 -0.95
N LEU A 126 17.95 -3.20 -0.47
CA LEU A 126 17.71 -3.00 0.96
C LEU A 126 17.21 -4.27 1.67
N GLY A 127 17.04 -5.38 0.94
CA GLY A 127 16.41 -6.61 1.43
C GLY A 127 14.88 -6.54 1.45
N TRP A 128 14.29 -5.57 0.74
CA TRP A 128 12.84 -5.43 0.62
C TRP A 128 12.32 -6.31 -0.52
N ILE A 129 11.16 -6.90 -0.31
CA ILE A 129 10.52 -7.82 -1.25
C ILE A 129 9.63 -7.02 -2.19
N TYR A 130 9.94 -7.03 -3.47
CA TYR A 130 9.14 -6.37 -4.48
C TYR A 130 7.91 -7.21 -4.84
N ILE A 131 6.73 -6.60 -4.87
CA ILE A 131 5.52 -7.22 -5.41
C ILE A 131 5.59 -7.12 -6.95
N HIS A 132 6.32 -8.05 -7.56
CA HIS A 132 6.60 -8.04 -9.00
C HIS A 132 5.48 -8.73 -9.80
N HIS A 133 4.51 -7.95 -10.28
CA HIS A 133 3.37 -8.45 -11.09
C HIS A 133 3.75 -9.03 -12.47
N GLY A 134 4.98 -8.81 -12.93
CA GLY A 134 5.57 -9.53 -14.07
C GLY A 134 6.02 -10.97 -13.75
N GLU A 135 6.80 -11.18 -12.67
CA GLU A 135 7.23 -12.51 -12.20
C GLU A 135 6.07 -13.33 -11.63
N TRP A 136 5.13 -12.65 -10.97
CA TRP A 136 3.85 -13.21 -10.59
C TRP A 136 2.77 -12.68 -11.54
N PRO A 137 2.52 -13.31 -12.71
CA PRO A 137 1.90 -12.71 -13.88
C PRO A 137 0.40 -12.42 -13.70
N THR A 138 0.08 -11.50 -12.79
CA THR A 138 -1.27 -11.15 -12.33
C THR A 138 -2.11 -10.55 -13.42
N HIS A 139 -1.51 -9.69 -14.24
CA HIS A 139 -2.19 -9.12 -15.38
C HIS A 139 -2.66 -10.23 -16.34
N ALA A 140 -1.78 -11.15 -16.70
CA ALA A 140 -2.11 -12.24 -17.62
C ALA A 140 -3.10 -13.24 -17.01
N ARG A 141 -3.00 -13.52 -15.70
CA ARG A 141 -3.84 -14.51 -15.02
C ARG A 141 -5.23 -14.00 -14.67
N PHE A 142 -5.36 -12.73 -14.30
CA PHE A 142 -6.57 -12.20 -13.67
C PHE A 142 -7.10 -10.92 -14.30
N GLY A 143 -6.32 -10.27 -15.17
CA GLY A 143 -6.71 -9.07 -15.91
C GLY A 143 -6.10 -7.77 -15.38
N ALA A 144 -6.25 -6.70 -16.16
CA ALA A 144 -5.50 -5.45 -16.00
C ALA A 144 -5.67 -4.73 -14.64
N TRP A 145 -6.81 -4.95 -13.98
CA TRP A 145 -7.13 -4.29 -12.71
C TRP A 145 -6.57 -5.02 -11.49
N TYR A 146 -6.19 -6.30 -11.62
CA TYR A 146 -5.76 -7.11 -10.48
C TYR A 146 -4.45 -6.65 -9.82
N PRO A 147 -3.41 -6.20 -10.54
CA PRO A 147 -2.18 -5.72 -9.91
C PRO A 147 -2.44 -4.68 -8.81
N GLY A 148 -3.19 -3.61 -9.13
CA GLY A 148 -3.51 -2.55 -8.19
C GLY A 148 -4.45 -2.99 -7.05
N VAL A 149 -5.42 -3.88 -7.34
CA VAL A 149 -6.30 -4.45 -6.31
C VAL A 149 -5.49 -5.30 -5.33
N LEU A 150 -4.59 -6.14 -5.82
CA LEU A 150 -3.74 -7.00 -4.98
C LEU A 150 -2.75 -6.18 -4.16
N ASP A 151 -2.12 -5.16 -4.74
CA ASP A 151 -1.29 -4.22 -3.98
C ASP A 151 -2.09 -3.58 -2.86
N SER A 152 -3.34 -3.16 -3.12
CA SER A 152 -4.21 -2.58 -2.09
C SER A 152 -4.45 -3.55 -0.95
N VAL A 153 -4.75 -4.83 -1.26
CA VAL A 153 -5.03 -5.85 -0.24
C VAL A 153 -3.78 -6.17 0.56
N VAL A 154 -2.65 -6.39 -0.10
CA VAL A 154 -1.36 -6.67 0.55
C VAL A 154 -0.98 -5.51 1.47
N LEU A 155 -1.03 -4.27 0.99
CA LEU A 155 -0.62 -3.13 1.80
C LEU A 155 -1.58 -2.88 2.98
N SER A 156 -2.88 -3.10 2.80
CA SER A 156 -3.89 -2.94 3.86
C SER A 156 -3.78 -3.99 4.97
N ARG A 157 -3.22 -5.17 4.67
CA ARG A 157 -2.98 -6.26 5.64
C ARG A 157 -1.67 -6.12 6.41
N ALA A 158 -0.85 -5.12 6.07
CA ALA A 158 0.42 -4.90 6.74
C ALA A 158 0.24 -4.49 8.22
N ARG A 159 1.26 -4.75 9.03
CA ARG A 159 1.30 -4.36 10.44
C ARG A 159 1.82 -2.94 10.64
N GLY A 160 2.64 -2.47 9.70
CA GLY A 160 3.05 -1.09 9.55
C GLY A 160 3.06 -0.68 8.09
N PHE A 161 2.97 0.62 7.81
CA PHE A 161 2.92 1.14 6.45
C PHE A 161 3.76 2.40 6.28
N ALA A 162 4.49 2.52 5.17
CA ALA A 162 5.13 3.76 4.74
C ALA A 162 4.74 4.08 3.29
N GLY A 163 4.12 5.24 3.05
CA GLY A 163 3.60 5.57 1.73
C GLY A 163 3.77 7.04 1.34
N THR A 164 3.81 7.31 0.04
CA THR A 164 3.87 8.66 -0.53
C THR A 164 2.69 9.56 -0.09
N LYS A 165 2.98 10.79 0.36
CA LYS A 165 1.99 11.76 0.92
C LYS A 165 0.81 12.13 0.04
N GLU A 166 1.04 12.33 -1.25
CA GLU A 166 0.03 12.85 -2.17
C GLU A 166 -0.74 11.75 -2.91
N SER A 167 -0.56 10.50 -2.50
CA SER A 167 -1.24 9.36 -3.12
C SER A 167 -2.49 8.99 -2.32
N SER A 168 -3.67 9.16 -2.93
CA SER A 168 -4.94 8.69 -2.37
C SER A 168 -4.91 7.19 -2.06
N PHE A 169 -4.18 6.42 -2.87
CA PHE A 169 -3.92 5.00 -2.66
C PHE A 169 -3.19 4.75 -1.33
N CYS A 170 -2.16 5.54 -1.02
CA CYS A 170 -1.44 5.46 0.26
C CYS A 170 -2.34 5.87 1.43
N SER A 171 -3.14 6.93 1.28
CA SER A 171 -4.05 7.37 2.34
C SER A 171 -5.06 6.29 2.73
N ILE A 172 -5.62 5.59 1.74
CA ILE A 172 -6.53 4.47 1.98
C ILE A 172 -5.80 3.31 2.65
N ALA A 173 -4.65 2.88 2.13
CA ALA A 173 -3.88 1.78 2.70
C ALA A 173 -3.46 2.05 4.15
N ALA A 174 -2.96 3.25 4.44
CA ALA A 174 -2.61 3.71 5.79
C ALA A 174 -3.80 3.57 6.75
N ARG A 175 -4.97 4.03 6.33
CA ARG A 175 -6.20 3.95 7.15
C ARG A 175 -6.60 2.50 7.44
N LEU A 176 -6.50 1.62 6.45
CA LEU A 176 -6.88 0.21 6.62
C LEU A 176 -5.88 -0.52 7.54
N VAL A 177 -4.59 -0.20 7.45
CA VAL A 177 -3.56 -0.74 8.37
C VAL A 177 -3.85 -0.34 9.81
N GLU A 178 -4.21 0.91 10.06
CA GLU A 178 -4.56 1.41 11.38
C GLU A 178 -5.85 0.78 11.92
N THR A 179 -6.89 0.72 11.10
CA THR A 179 -8.23 0.31 11.55
C THR A 179 -8.40 -1.21 11.63
N TRP A 180 -7.84 -1.97 10.70
CA TRP A 180 -8.00 -3.44 10.68
C TRP A 180 -6.98 -4.13 11.57
N ASN A 181 -5.74 -3.63 11.57
CA ASN A 181 -4.61 -4.33 12.20
C ASN A 181 -4.10 -3.60 13.46
N GLY A 182 -4.72 -2.47 13.83
CA GLY A 182 -4.22 -1.60 14.90
C GLY A 182 -2.79 -1.12 14.60
N GLY A 183 -2.42 -1.02 13.32
CA GLY A 183 -1.06 -0.78 12.83
C GLY A 183 -0.53 0.62 13.07
N LEU A 184 0.62 0.92 12.48
CA LEU A 184 1.19 2.26 12.38
C LEU A 184 1.40 2.61 10.93
N SER A 185 1.02 3.81 10.53
CA SER A 185 1.30 4.33 9.21
C SER A 185 2.20 5.56 9.32
N LEU A 186 3.07 5.73 8.33
CA LEU A 186 3.84 6.94 8.13
C LEU A 186 3.70 7.38 6.69
N VAL A 187 3.50 8.68 6.54
CA VAL A 187 3.48 9.33 5.25
C VAL A 187 4.86 9.92 4.96
N VAL A 188 5.39 9.62 3.78
CA VAL A 188 6.73 10.03 3.33
C VAL A 188 6.59 11.09 2.24
N GLU A 189 7.27 12.22 2.43
CA GLU A 189 7.50 13.22 1.38
C GLU A 189 8.70 12.75 0.54
N ALA A 190 8.49 12.60 -0.76
CA ALA A 190 9.35 11.80 -1.63
C ALA A 190 9.51 12.36 -3.04
#